data_AF-A5DER7-F1
#
_entry.id   AF-A5DER7-F1
#
_cell.length_a   1.000
_cell.length_b   1.000
_cell.length_c   1.000
_cell.angle_alpha   90.00
_cell.angle_beta   90.00
_cell.angle_gamma   90.00
#
_symmetry.space_group_name_H-M   'P 1'
#
loop_
_entity.id
_entity.type
_entity.pdbx_description
1 polymer ?
#
loop_
_entity_poly.entity_id
_entity_poly.type
_entity_poly.pdbx_seq_one_letter_code
_entity_poly.pdbx_strand_id
1 'polypeptide(L)'
;MNFWADNANAVSCAYSGTGALKTDFTRTGNRTKKGAFNDLLNSITRYYKNNCSDGTRQDSYDLILGKYKPYQDSVNSPFIDRRPAYVQLLPYFLGTSILVMLAVFWFPRGSIADWKNLLVIGGCMYINARVLLYYNRNGYQFVNWPKLVALDFLKKVEVFDGDGKLTGIRYEEHSDFRPVGKKRS
;
A
#
# COMPACT_ATOMS: atom_id res chain seq x y z
N MET A 1 -10.03 33.93 10.89
CA MET A 1 -10.86 33.53 9.72
C MET A 1 -9.87 33.16 8.62
N ASN A 2 -9.55 31.87 8.48
CA ASN A 2 -8.43 31.41 7.66
C ASN A 2 -8.94 30.88 6.31
N PHE A 3 -9.50 31.78 5.49
CA PHE A 3 -9.94 31.47 4.12
C PHE A 3 -8.90 30.67 3.32
N TRP A 4 -7.62 30.98 3.58
CA TRP A 4 -6.48 30.29 2.99
C TRP A 4 -6.31 28.84 3.47
N ALA A 5 -6.58 28.56 4.75
CA ALA A 5 -6.53 27.21 5.30
C ALA A 5 -7.71 26.35 4.80
N ASP A 6 -8.88 26.96 4.61
CA ASP A 6 -10.06 26.28 4.07
C ASP A 6 -9.88 25.94 2.58
N ASN A 7 -9.31 26.85 1.80
CA ASN A 7 -8.94 26.59 0.41
C ASN A 7 -7.87 25.49 0.29
N ALA A 8 -6.83 25.52 1.13
CA ALA A 8 -5.80 24.47 1.17
C ALA A 8 -6.39 23.10 1.55
N ASN A 9 -7.38 23.06 2.45
CA ASN A 9 -8.12 21.85 2.77
C ASN A 9 -8.95 21.33 1.59
N ALA A 10 -9.63 22.22 0.87
CA ALA A 10 -10.42 21.85 -0.31
C ALA A 10 -9.54 21.26 -1.42
N VAL A 11 -8.37 21.87 -1.68
CA VAL A 11 -7.40 21.37 -2.66
C VAL A 11 -6.77 20.04 -2.23
N SER A 12 -6.44 19.88 -0.94
CA SER A 12 -5.94 18.60 -0.39
C SER A 12 -7.00 17.50 -0.47
N CYS A 13 -8.28 17.83 -0.25
CA CYS A 13 -9.39 16.90 -0.42
C CYS A 13 -9.59 16.54 -1.91
N ALA A 14 -9.46 17.49 -2.83
CA ALA A 14 -9.57 17.20 -4.25
C ALA A 14 -8.46 16.26 -4.76
N TYR A 15 -7.23 16.39 -4.24
CA TYR A 15 -6.07 15.63 -4.74
C TYR A 15 -5.78 14.33 -3.97
N SER A 16 -5.91 14.37 -2.64
CA SER A 16 -5.64 13.25 -1.71
C SER A 16 -6.91 12.69 -1.04
N GLY A 17 -8.07 13.36 -1.19
CA GLY A 17 -9.33 13.00 -0.54
C GLY A 17 -9.30 12.99 0.99
N THR A 18 -8.38 13.73 1.60
CA THR A 18 -8.35 14.04 3.04
C THR A 18 -7.84 15.46 3.27
N GLY A 19 -8.24 16.05 4.40
CA GLY A 19 -7.74 17.35 4.84
C GLY A 19 -6.22 17.37 5.05
N ALA A 20 -5.66 18.58 5.13
CA ALA A 20 -4.22 18.78 5.28
C ALA A 20 -3.69 18.21 6.61
N LEU A 21 -2.44 17.74 6.60
CA LEU A 21 -1.72 17.35 7.82
C LEU A 21 -1.28 18.63 8.55
N LYS A 22 -1.46 18.71 9.88
CA LYS A 22 -1.23 19.91 10.73
C LYS A 22 -2.24 21.06 10.60
N THR A 23 -3.53 20.81 10.41
CA THR A 23 -4.54 21.89 10.55
C THR A 23 -4.69 22.42 11.98
N ASP A 24 -4.35 21.62 12.99
CA ASP A 24 -4.50 22.03 14.39
C ASP A 24 -3.32 22.85 14.94
N PHE A 25 -2.13 22.75 14.33
CA PHE A 25 -0.96 23.55 14.76
C PHE A 25 -1.13 25.03 14.44
N THR A 26 -1.85 25.36 13.37
CA THR A 26 -2.12 26.75 12.92
C THR A 26 -3.38 27.35 13.53
N ARG A 27 -4.24 26.54 14.19
CA ARG A 27 -5.52 27.02 14.73
C ARG A 27 -5.55 27.19 16.24
N THR A 28 -4.75 26.45 17.01
CA THR A 28 -4.88 26.42 18.49
C THR A 28 -3.56 26.60 19.24
N GLY A 29 -2.42 26.65 18.56
CA GLY A 29 -1.10 26.87 19.17
C GLY A 29 -0.63 25.77 20.14
N ASN A 30 -1.43 24.73 20.38
CA ASN A 30 -1.15 23.61 21.28
C ASN A 30 -1.59 22.27 20.64
N ARG A 31 -0.76 21.23 20.78
CA ARG A 31 -0.99 19.90 20.18
C ARG A 31 -2.08 19.14 20.95
N THR A 32 -3.32 19.15 20.45
CA THR A 32 -4.42 18.38 21.05
C THR A 32 -4.35 16.90 20.65
N LYS A 33 -4.70 15.99 21.57
CA LYS A 33 -4.76 14.53 21.29
C LYS A 33 -5.70 14.20 20.12
N LYS A 34 -6.78 15.00 19.96
CA LYS A 34 -7.73 14.90 18.85
C LYS A 34 -7.09 15.24 17.49
N GLY A 35 -6.25 16.28 17.44
CA GLY A 35 -5.51 16.64 16.22
C GLY A 35 -4.47 15.61 15.82
N ALA A 36 -3.77 15.02 16.80
CA ALA A 36 -2.85 13.92 16.55
C ALA A 36 -3.56 12.68 15.96
N PHE A 37 -4.79 12.38 16.39
CA PHE A 37 -5.58 11.28 15.83
C PHE A 37 -6.06 11.57 14.40
N ASN A 38 -6.52 12.80 14.13
CA ASN A 38 -6.90 13.20 12.77
C ASN A 38 -5.71 13.18 11.80
N ASP A 39 -4.53 13.62 12.24
CA ASP A 39 -3.30 13.53 11.44
C ASP A 39 -2.92 12.08 11.14
N LEU A 40 -3.12 11.17 12.10
CA LEU A 40 -2.91 9.73 11.88
C LEU A 40 -3.87 9.18 10.82
N LEU A 41 -5.17 9.45 10.94
CA LEU A 41 -6.17 9.03 9.97
C LEU A 41 -5.90 9.57 8.56
N ASN A 42 -5.53 10.85 8.46
CA ASN A 42 -5.17 11.48 7.18
C ASN A 42 -3.93 10.82 6.57
N SER A 43 -2.92 10.49 7.39
CA SER A 43 -1.70 9.82 6.93
C SER A 43 -2.00 8.41 6.39
N ILE A 44 -2.80 7.63 7.13
CA ILE A 44 -3.23 6.29 6.71
C ILE A 44 -4.01 6.37 5.40
N THR A 45 -4.95 7.31 5.30
CA THR A 45 -5.78 7.45 4.09
C THR A 45 -4.93 7.86 2.88
N ARG A 46 -3.99 8.79 3.05
CA ARG A 46 -3.05 9.18 1.98
C ARG A 46 -2.18 8.00 1.55
N TYR A 47 -1.64 7.26 2.51
CA TYR A 47 -0.86 6.06 2.24
C TYR A 47 -1.68 5.01 1.47
N TYR A 48 -2.93 4.78 1.87
CA TYR A 48 -3.82 3.85 1.20
C TYR A 48 -4.15 4.30 -0.22
N LYS A 49 -4.53 5.57 -0.43
CA LYS A 49 -4.89 6.06 -1.77
C LYS A 49 -3.71 6.05 -2.72
N ASN A 50 -2.54 6.49 -2.26
CA ASN A 50 -1.32 6.51 -3.06
C ASN A 50 -0.86 5.10 -3.43
N ASN A 51 -1.01 4.12 -2.55
CA ASN A 51 -0.53 2.76 -2.84
C ASN A 51 -1.58 1.88 -3.49
N CYS A 52 -2.87 2.03 -3.19
CA CYS A 52 -3.90 1.07 -3.61
C CYS A 52 -4.79 1.60 -4.75
N SER A 53 -4.95 2.91 -4.89
CA SER A 53 -5.90 3.50 -5.85
C SER A 53 -5.25 4.33 -6.94
N ASP A 54 -3.99 4.72 -6.76
CA ASP A 54 -3.31 5.65 -7.65
C ASP A 54 -3.11 5.09 -9.07
N GLY A 55 -2.67 3.84 -9.22
CA GLY A 55 -2.48 3.21 -10.53
C GLY A 55 -3.75 3.18 -11.37
N THR A 56 -4.89 2.77 -10.79
CA THR A 56 -6.18 2.76 -11.49
C THR A 56 -6.64 4.17 -11.88
N ARG A 57 -6.34 5.17 -11.04
CA ARG A 57 -6.64 6.57 -11.35
C ARG A 57 -5.78 7.07 -12.50
N GLN A 58 -4.50 6.74 -12.52
CA GLN A 58 -3.58 7.08 -13.61
C GLN A 58 -4.00 6.41 -14.93
N ASP A 59 -4.35 5.12 -14.89
CA ASP A 59 -4.87 4.39 -16.06
C ASP A 59 -6.11 5.07 -16.64
N SER A 60 -6.99 5.60 -15.78
CA SER A 60 -8.19 6.33 -16.22
C SER A 60 -7.84 7.62 -16.98
N TYR A 61 -6.84 8.37 -16.50
CA TYR A 61 -6.35 9.56 -17.22
C TYR A 61 -5.69 9.19 -18.55
N ASP A 62 -4.91 8.12 -18.59
CA ASP A 62 -4.22 7.70 -19.81
C ASP A 62 -5.20 7.24 -20.91
N LEU A 63 -6.34 6.64 -20.53
CA LEU A 63 -7.45 6.35 -21.45
C LEU A 63 -8.10 7.63 -21.98
N ILE A 64 -8.46 8.57 -21.10
CA ILE A 64 -9.15 9.81 -21.49
C ILE A 64 -8.26 10.70 -22.38
N LEU A 65 -6.95 10.76 -22.08
CA LEU A 65 -5.97 11.53 -22.87
C LEU A 65 -5.57 10.81 -24.17
N GLY A 66 -6.06 9.59 -24.41
CA GLY A 66 -5.74 8.81 -25.60
C GLY A 66 -4.31 8.33 -25.68
N LYS A 67 -3.58 8.29 -24.55
CA LYS A 67 -2.22 7.72 -24.46
C LYS A 67 -2.23 6.21 -24.60
N TYR A 68 -3.33 5.56 -24.24
CA TYR A 68 -3.56 4.14 -24.44
C TYR A 68 -4.83 3.93 -25.26
N LYS A 69 -4.73 3.17 -26.36
CA LYS A 69 -5.84 2.85 -27.25
C LYS A 69 -6.10 1.34 -27.21
N PRO A 70 -7.16 0.88 -26.53
CA PRO A 70 -7.40 -0.55 -26.32
C PRO A 70 -7.37 -1.40 -27.60
N TYR A 71 -7.91 -0.89 -28.70
CA TYR A 71 -7.95 -1.64 -29.97
C TYR A 71 -6.58 -1.74 -30.68
N GLN A 72 -5.66 -0.80 -30.42
CA GLN A 72 -4.36 -0.73 -31.10
C GLN A 72 -3.22 -1.27 -30.23
N ASP A 73 -3.29 -1.04 -28.91
CA ASP A 73 -2.19 -1.29 -27.99
C ASP A 73 -2.39 -2.54 -27.10
N SER A 74 -3.57 -3.19 -27.13
CA SER A 74 -3.84 -4.38 -26.30
C SER A 74 -3.60 -5.69 -27.06
N VAL A 75 -2.46 -6.34 -26.77
CA VAL A 75 -2.19 -7.73 -27.20
C VAL A 75 -2.67 -8.74 -26.15
N ASN A 76 -2.72 -8.32 -24.89
CA ASN A 76 -3.15 -9.13 -23.74
C ASN A 76 -3.98 -8.28 -22.78
N SER A 77 -4.84 -8.91 -21.98
CA SER A 77 -5.58 -8.20 -20.92
C SER A 77 -4.60 -7.56 -19.92
N PRO A 78 -4.58 -6.21 -19.79
CA PRO A 78 -3.63 -5.52 -18.92
C PRO A 78 -3.96 -5.69 -17.43
N PHE A 79 -5.15 -6.20 -17.10
CA PHE A 79 -5.64 -6.24 -15.72
C PHE A 79 -5.23 -7.48 -14.94
N ILE A 80 -4.72 -8.52 -15.62
CA ILE A 80 -4.28 -9.77 -14.99
C ILE A 80 -3.03 -9.52 -14.15
N ASP A 81 -3.09 -9.85 -12.86
CA ASP A 81 -1.92 -9.81 -11.99
C ASP A 81 -1.00 -11.01 -12.29
N ARG A 82 0.21 -10.71 -12.77
CA ARG A 82 1.24 -11.69 -13.14
C ARG A 82 2.30 -11.86 -12.03
N ARG A 83 2.11 -11.27 -10.85
CA ARG A 83 2.98 -11.48 -9.68
C ARG A 83 2.93 -12.97 -9.29
N PRO A 84 4.02 -13.53 -8.75
CA PRO A 84 4.03 -14.93 -8.34
C PRO A 84 3.00 -15.19 -7.23
N ALA A 85 2.39 -16.38 -7.25
CA ALA A 85 1.25 -16.72 -6.38
C ALA A 85 1.53 -16.50 -4.89
N TYR A 86 2.76 -16.77 -4.43
CA TYR A 86 3.13 -16.54 -3.03
C TYR A 86 2.98 -15.06 -2.63
N VAL A 87 3.31 -14.10 -3.50
CA VAL A 87 3.16 -12.65 -3.21
C VAL A 87 1.68 -12.27 -3.14
N GLN A 88 0.87 -12.81 -4.03
CA GLN A 88 -0.58 -12.56 -4.04
C GLN A 88 -1.26 -13.11 -2.79
N LEU A 89 -0.76 -14.22 -2.23
CA LEU A 89 -1.32 -14.87 -1.03
C LEU A 89 -0.94 -14.17 0.29
N LEU A 90 0.15 -13.40 0.32
CA LEU A 90 0.67 -12.81 1.57
C LEU A 90 -0.35 -11.92 2.32
N PRO A 91 -1.12 -11.02 1.67
CA PRO A 91 -2.12 -10.21 2.36
C PRO A 91 -3.24 -11.07 2.99
N TYR A 92 -3.61 -12.17 2.33
CA TYR A 92 -4.61 -13.11 2.86
C TYR A 92 -4.08 -13.87 4.08
N PHE A 93 -2.81 -14.30 4.05
CA PHE A 93 -2.16 -14.90 5.23
C PHE A 93 -2.05 -13.93 6.40
N LEU A 94 -1.72 -12.67 6.14
CA LEU A 94 -1.70 -11.63 7.17
C LEU A 94 -3.09 -11.44 7.80
N GLY A 95 -4.12 -11.26 6.95
CA GLY A 95 -5.49 -11.05 7.41
C GLY A 95 -6.06 -12.23 8.20
N THR A 96 -5.87 -13.46 7.70
CA THR A 96 -6.31 -14.68 8.39
C THR A 96 -5.58 -14.89 9.72
N SER A 97 -4.27 -14.66 9.76
CA SER A 97 -3.48 -14.77 10.99
C SER A 97 -3.92 -13.76 12.06
N ILE A 98 -4.19 -12.50 11.68
CA ILE A 98 -4.73 -11.49 12.60
C ILE A 98 -6.12 -11.88 13.08
N LEU A 99 -7.00 -12.35 12.19
CA LEU A 99 -8.35 -12.77 12.55
C LEU A 99 -8.31 -13.91 13.58
N VAL A 100 -7.50 -14.94 13.34
CA VAL A 100 -7.33 -16.07 14.28
C VAL A 100 -6.80 -15.58 15.62
N MET A 101 -5.81 -14.69 15.63
CA MET A 101 -5.28 -14.10 16.85
C MET A 101 -6.35 -13.34 17.65
N LEU A 102 -7.18 -12.53 16.98
CA LEU A 102 -8.29 -11.81 17.62
C LEU A 102 -9.38 -12.77 18.11
N ALA A 103 -9.67 -13.83 17.37
CA ALA A 103 -10.66 -14.83 17.75
C ALA A 103 -10.25 -15.57 19.03
N VAL A 104 -8.97 -15.94 19.17
CA VAL A 104 -8.45 -16.58 20.40
C VAL A 104 -8.44 -15.60 21.57
N PHE A 105 -8.18 -14.31 21.32
CA PHE A 105 -8.27 -13.29 22.35
C PHE A 105 -9.70 -13.08 22.85
N TRP A 106 -10.69 -13.11 21.96
CA TRP A 106 -12.09 -12.87 22.29
C TRP A 106 -12.82 -14.12 22.83
N PHE A 107 -12.47 -15.30 22.32
CA PHE A 107 -13.06 -16.59 22.71
C PHE A 107 -11.98 -17.61 23.12
N PRO A 108 -11.23 -17.35 24.20
CA PRO A 108 -10.25 -18.30 24.70
C PRO A 108 -10.96 -19.55 25.21
N ARG A 109 -10.50 -20.74 24.79
CA ARG A 109 -10.88 -21.98 25.47
C ARG A 109 -10.09 -22.05 26.77
N GLY A 110 -10.73 -21.75 27.88
CA GLY A 110 -10.09 -21.70 29.20
C GLY A 110 -9.52 -20.32 29.51
N SER A 111 -8.26 -20.27 29.96
CA SER A 111 -7.56 -19.02 30.21
C SER A 111 -6.80 -18.55 28.96
N ILE A 112 -6.66 -17.23 28.80
CA ILE A 112 -5.79 -16.65 27.76
C ILE A 112 -4.34 -17.12 27.94
N ALA A 113 -3.93 -17.38 29.19
CA ALA A 113 -2.59 -17.86 29.54
C ALA A 113 -2.41 -19.38 29.40
N ASP A 114 -3.43 -20.11 28.94
CA ASP A 114 -3.27 -21.53 28.67
C ASP A 114 -2.24 -21.74 27.56
N TRP A 115 -1.34 -22.71 27.74
CA TRP A 115 -0.21 -22.91 26.84
C TRP A 115 -0.65 -23.14 25.38
N LYS A 116 -1.83 -23.74 25.15
CA LYS A 116 -2.42 -23.95 23.82
C LYS A 116 -2.80 -22.62 23.16
N ASN A 117 -3.43 -21.71 23.91
CA ASN A 117 -3.81 -20.38 23.41
C ASN A 117 -2.55 -19.54 23.17
N LEU A 118 -1.58 -19.60 24.07
CA LEU A 118 -0.28 -18.93 23.92
C LEU A 118 0.51 -19.43 22.71
N LEU A 119 0.51 -20.73 22.42
CA LEU A 119 1.14 -21.26 21.21
C LEU A 119 0.50 -20.72 19.93
N VAL A 120 -0.84 -20.68 19.87
CA VAL A 120 -1.55 -20.16 18.70
C VAL A 120 -1.30 -18.66 18.54
N ILE A 121 -1.41 -17.88 19.62
CA ILE A 121 -1.12 -16.45 19.61
C ILE A 121 0.33 -16.18 19.20
N GLY A 122 1.29 -16.91 19.78
CA GLY A 122 2.71 -16.78 19.46
C GLY A 122 3.02 -17.15 18.00
N GLY A 123 2.41 -18.21 17.48
CA GLY A 123 2.51 -18.60 16.08
C GLY A 123 1.96 -17.53 15.13
N CYS A 124 0.77 -17.00 15.42
CA CYS A 124 0.17 -15.91 14.65
C CYS A 124 1.04 -14.64 14.69
N MET A 125 1.56 -14.26 15.87
CA MET A 125 2.47 -13.12 16.01
C MET A 125 3.75 -13.31 15.19
N TYR A 126 4.34 -14.51 15.21
CA TYR A 126 5.53 -14.82 14.41
C TYR A 126 5.25 -14.69 12.92
N ILE A 127 4.15 -15.28 12.42
CA ILE A 127 3.75 -15.19 11.01
C ILE A 127 3.54 -13.72 10.63
N ASN A 128 2.79 -12.96 11.43
CA ASN A 128 2.54 -11.53 11.19
C ASN A 128 3.84 -10.73 11.12
N ALA A 129 4.77 -10.95 12.05
CA ALA A 129 6.07 -10.28 12.04
C ALA A 129 6.87 -10.60 10.77
N ARG A 130 6.92 -11.88 10.35
CA ARG A 130 7.63 -12.30 9.13
C ARG A 130 7.02 -11.68 7.87
N VAL A 131 5.69 -11.67 7.76
CA VAL A 131 4.99 -11.08 6.62
C VAL A 131 5.19 -9.56 6.58
N LEU A 132 5.11 -8.87 7.72
CA LEU A 132 5.37 -7.43 7.80
C LEU A 132 6.80 -7.07 7.42
N LEU A 133 7.79 -7.85 7.86
CA LEU A 133 9.19 -7.67 7.45
C LEU A 133 9.36 -7.86 5.94
N TYR A 134 8.67 -8.84 5.37
CA TYR A 134 8.68 -9.04 3.92
C TYR A 134 8.02 -7.87 3.18
N TYR A 135 6.90 -7.36 3.69
CA TYR A 135 6.19 -6.20 3.14
C TYR A 135 7.08 -4.96 3.13
N ASN A 136 7.77 -4.69 4.24
CA ASN A 136 8.68 -3.55 4.38
C ASN A 136 9.89 -3.65 3.44
N ARG A 137 10.39 -4.87 3.18
CA ARG A 137 11.50 -5.09 2.25
C ARG A 137 11.07 -5.03 0.78
N ASN A 138 9.86 -5.49 0.48
CA ASN A 138 9.36 -5.66 -0.89
C ASN A 138 8.13 -4.78 -1.17
N GLY A 139 8.13 -3.54 -0.64
CA GLY A 139 6.96 -2.65 -0.69
C GLY A 139 6.44 -2.40 -2.11
N TYR A 140 7.32 -2.32 -3.10
CA TYR A 140 6.98 -2.17 -4.52
C TYR A 140 6.03 -3.26 -5.05
N GLN A 141 6.05 -4.46 -4.46
CA GLN A 141 5.17 -5.58 -4.88
C GLN A 141 3.74 -5.45 -4.38
N PHE A 142 3.43 -4.48 -3.53
CA PHE A 142 2.11 -4.33 -2.94
C PHE A 142 1.44 -3.01 -3.32
N VAL A 143 2.10 -2.21 -4.15
CA VAL A 143 1.54 -1.01 -4.75
C VAL A 143 0.74 -1.40 -6.00
N ASN A 144 -0.40 -0.76 -6.18
CA ASN A 144 -1.22 -0.77 -7.38
C ASN A 144 -0.63 0.23 -8.38
N TRP A 145 0.36 -0.24 -9.14
CA TRP A 145 0.99 0.52 -10.22
C TRP A 145 0.07 0.62 -11.45
N PRO A 146 0.17 1.70 -12.24
CA PRO A 146 -0.55 1.81 -13.51
C PRO A 146 -0.21 0.63 -14.43
N LYS A 147 -1.23 0.13 -15.12
CA LYS A 147 -1.16 -1.07 -15.94
C LYS A 147 -1.09 -0.76 -17.43
N LEU A 148 -1.57 0.41 -17.85
CA LEU A 148 -1.66 0.79 -19.26
C LEU A 148 -0.36 1.38 -19.80
N VAL A 149 0.19 2.37 -19.09
CA VAL A 149 1.44 3.06 -19.48
C VAL A 149 2.56 2.68 -18.52
N ALA A 150 3.74 2.34 -19.06
CA ALA A 150 4.91 2.00 -18.25
C ALA A 150 5.50 3.26 -17.60
N LEU A 151 6.02 3.11 -16.37
CA LEU A 151 6.68 4.17 -15.63
C LEU A 151 8.20 4.05 -15.78
N ASP A 152 8.87 5.18 -16.05
CA ASP A 152 10.32 5.22 -16.31
C ASP A 152 11.17 4.71 -15.14
N PHE A 153 10.68 4.88 -13.91
CA PHE A 153 11.40 4.46 -12.69
C PHE A 153 11.08 3.04 -12.24
N LEU A 154 10.08 2.38 -12.85
CA LEU A 154 9.57 1.09 -12.39
C LEU A 154 9.93 0.00 -13.41
N LYS A 155 10.88 -0.85 -13.06
CA LYS A 155 11.29 -1.99 -13.87
C LYS A 155 10.44 -3.22 -13.54
N LYS A 156 9.93 -3.90 -14.57
CA LYS A 156 9.29 -5.23 -14.44
C LYS A 156 10.35 -6.29 -14.74
N VAL A 157 10.74 -7.06 -13.74
CA VAL A 157 11.72 -8.15 -13.84
C VAL A 157 10.99 -9.48 -13.85
N GLU A 158 11.30 -10.32 -14.84
CA GLU A 158 10.76 -11.68 -14.92
C GLU A 158 11.48 -12.59 -13.92
N VAL A 159 10.71 -13.34 -13.13
CA VAL A 159 11.22 -14.27 -12.12
C VAL A 159 11.15 -15.68 -12.70
N PHE A 160 12.31 -16.31 -12.87
CA PHE A 160 12.43 -17.69 -13.32
C PHE A 160 12.59 -18.62 -12.11
N ASP A 161 11.97 -19.80 -12.19
CA ASP A 161 12.14 -20.88 -11.23
C ASP A 161 13.53 -21.53 -11.37
N GLY A 162 13.93 -22.35 -10.40
CA GLY A 162 15.17 -23.14 -10.48
C GLY A 162 15.25 -24.04 -11.72
N ASP A 163 14.07 -24.44 -12.25
CA ASP A 163 13.92 -25.23 -13.47
C ASP A 163 13.85 -24.38 -14.76
N GLY A 164 14.10 -23.07 -14.68
CA GLY A 164 14.06 -22.13 -15.81
C GLY A 164 12.64 -21.75 -16.27
N LYS A 165 11.59 -22.19 -15.56
CA LYS A 165 10.20 -21.85 -15.88
C LYS A 165 9.86 -20.44 -15.39
N LEU A 166 9.20 -19.62 -16.21
CA LEU A 166 8.72 -18.30 -15.78
C LEU A 166 7.65 -18.45 -14.68
N THR A 167 7.90 -17.90 -13.50
CA THR A 167 7.00 -17.97 -12.33
C THR A 167 6.15 -16.70 -12.13
N GLY A 168 6.60 -15.57 -12.68
CA GLY A 168 5.85 -14.33 -12.66
C GLY A 168 6.74 -13.09 -12.87
N ILE A 169 6.19 -11.93 -12.57
CA ILE A 169 6.90 -10.64 -12.63
C ILE A 169 7.11 -10.06 -11.23
N ARG A 170 8.22 -9.34 -11.06
CA ARG A 170 8.57 -8.57 -9.86
C ARG A 170 8.82 -7.12 -10.24
N TYR A 171 8.37 -6.20 -9.39
CA TYR A 171 8.58 -4.77 -9.55
C TYR A 171 9.85 -4.30 -8.83
N GLU A 172 10.80 -3.70 -9.54
CA GLU A 172 12.02 -3.16 -8.96
C GLU A 172 12.21 -1.70 -9.36
N GLU A 173 12.89 -0.92 -8.53
CA GLU A 173 13.28 0.44 -8.89
C GLU A 173 14.38 0.40 -9.95
N HIS A 174 14.27 1.26 -10.96
CA HIS A 174 15.32 1.39 -11.97
C HIS A 174 16.60 1.93 -11.30
N SER A 175 17.73 1.24 -11.46
CA SER A 175 19.02 1.61 -10.83
C SER A 175 19.48 3.03 -11.16
N ASP A 176 19.06 3.53 -12.32
CA ASP A 176 19.46 4.85 -12.84
C ASP A 176 18.48 5.97 -12.50
N PHE A 177 17.33 5.65 -11.90
CA PHE A 177 16.34 6.66 -11.56
C PHE A 177 16.76 7.40 -10.29
N ARG A 178 17.12 8.68 -10.45
CA ARG A 178 17.37 9.58 -9.33
C ARG A 178 16.09 10.35 -9.04
N PRO A 179 15.42 10.12 -7.89
CA PRO A 179 14.26 10.93 -7.54
C PRO A 179 14.71 12.39 -7.42
N VAL A 180 14.04 13.27 -8.18
CA VAL A 180 14.25 14.72 -8.10
C VAL A 180 13.84 15.17 -6.70
N GLY A 181 14.80 15.28 -5.77
CA GLY A 181 14.58 15.85 -4.43
C GLY A 181 15.15 15.11 -3.22
N LYS A 182 15.72 13.90 -3.34
CA LYS A 182 16.35 13.22 -2.19
C LYS A 182 17.80 13.69 -2.00
N LYS A 183 18.02 14.78 -1.25
CA LYS A 183 19.33 15.03 -0.64
C LYS A 183 19.60 13.92 0.38
N ARG A 184 20.73 13.24 0.24
CA ARG A 184 21.30 12.36 1.30
C ARG A 184 21.42 13.20 2.57
N SER A 185 20.74 12.78 3.65
CA SER A 185 21.10 13.12 5.02
C SER A 185 21.58 11.87 5.72
#